data_AF-A0A8T7GGD7-F1
#
_entry.id   AF-A0A8T7GGD7-F1
#
_cell.length_a   1.000
_cell.length_b   1.000
_cell.length_c   1.000
_cell.angle_alpha   90.00
_cell.angle_beta   90.00
_cell.angle_gamma   90.00
#
_symmetry.space_group_name_H-M   'P 1'
#
loop_
_entity.id
_entity.type
_entity.pdbx_description
1 polymer ?
#
loop_
_entity_poly.entity_id
_entity_poly.type
_entity_poly.pdbx_seq_one_letter_code
_entity_poly.pdbx_strand_id
1 'polypeptide(L)'
;MALEVATYISDLVVSNPPSTDKRRQGDDHLRLIKSAVKNTFPNVTGAVTATHEELNNAAAGFTSALFLNEVRMYYGDPGDLPAGWHVCDGTNGTPDLRNLVPIGAGSTYTLGQSVGSANPTTSSTSGGTPAGTVGGTALTKAQLPVHDHFTVADVESTNEVNASTSVAKFNDTSLGDLQYKLMGSAITPTLGLSSPVGSGDTHTHTFTGNALSGHTHTVSALQPALALHFVMYTGV
;
A
#
# COMPACT_ATOMS: atom_id res chain seq x y z
N MET A 1 -57.49 3.16 -57.97
CA MET A 1 -56.41 3.75 -57.16
C MET A 1 -56.25 2.86 -55.94
N ALA A 2 -55.02 2.50 -55.60
CA ALA A 2 -54.74 1.76 -54.38
C ALA A 2 -55.31 2.58 -53.21
N LEU A 3 -56.21 2.00 -52.42
CA LEU A 3 -56.79 2.73 -51.28
C LEU A 3 -55.84 2.81 -50.09
N GLU A 4 -54.76 2.02 -50.11
CA GLU A 4 -53.72 2.03 -49.09
C GLU A 4 -52.37 1.81 -49.75
N VAL A 5 -51.35 2.51 -49.26
CA VAL A 5 -49.94 2.34 -49.62
C VAL A 5 -49.18 2.17 -48.32
N ALA A 6 -48.48 1.05 -48.17
CA ALA A 6 -47.75 0.69 -46.97
C ALA A 6 -46.44 0.00 -47.36
N THR A 7 -45.33 0.44 -46.77
CA THR A 7 -44.00 -0.18 -46.96
C THR A 7 -43.71 -1.14 -45.82
N TYR A 8 -44.06 -0.75 -44.59
CA TYR A 8 -43.91 -1.52 -43.36
C TYR A 8 -45.25 -1.71 -42.66
N ILE A 9 -45.31 -2.61 -41.66
CA ILE A 9 -46.53 -2.88 -40.87
C ILE A 9 -47.02 -1.60 -40.16
N SER A 10 -46.11 -0.70 -39.76
CA SER A 10 -46.44 0.58 -39.14
C SER A 10 -47.23 1.53 -40.04
N ASP A 11 -47.19 1.32 -41.36
CA ASP A 11 -47.88 2.16 -42.33
C ASP A 11 -49.31 1.67 -42.58
N LEU A 12 -49.67 0.48 -42.07
CA LEU A 12 -50.99 -0.11 -42.29
C LEU A 12 -52.08 0.62 -41.51
N VAL A 13 -53.21 0.85 -42.16
CA VAL A 13 -54.34 1.59 -41.60
C VAL A 13 -55.42 0.63 -41.12
N VAL A 14 -55.67 0.59 -39.81
CA VAL A 14 -56.61 -0.37 -39.18
C VAL A 14 -58.06 -0.22 -39.69
N SER A 15 -58.46 0.98 -40.13
CA SER A 15 -59.81 1.21 -40.66
C SER A 15 -60.03 0.70 -42.09
N ASN A 16 -58.98 0.18 -42.74
CA ASN A 16 -59.05 -0.36 -44.09
C ASN A 16 -59.12 -1.90 -44.09
N PRO A 17 -59.80 -2.50 -45.08
CA PRO A 17 -60.59 -1.84 -46.12
C PRO A 17 -61.97 -1.40 -45.59
N PRO A 18 -62.51 -0.23 -46.00
CA PRO A 18 -63.86 0.19 -45.64
C PRO A 18 -64.92 -0.73 -46.27
N SER A 19 -66.12 -0.77 -45.68
CA SER A 19 -67.26 -1.58 -46.18
C SER A 19 -67.72 -1.22 -47.60
N THR A 20 -67.31 -0.06 -48.11
CA THR A 20 -67.57 0.42 -49.47
C THR A 20 -66.58 -0.12 -50.51
N ASP A 21 -65.48 -0.75 -50.08
CA ASP A 21 -64.49 -1.30 -51.01
C ASP A 21 -65.05 -2.49 -51.79
N LYS A 22 -64.71 -2.54 -53.07
CA LYS A 22 -65.25 -3.57 -53.95
C LYS A 22 -64.55 -4.89 -53.64
N ARG A 23 -65.33 -5.97 -53.54
CA ARG A 23 -64.81 -7.34 -53.34
C ARG A 23 -63.67 -7.72 -54.29
N ARG A 24 -63.68 -7.20 -55.52
CA ARG A 24 -62.62 -7.45 -56.53
C ARG A 24 -61.26 -6.84 -56.19
N GLN A 25 -61.14 -5.98 -55.18
CA GLN A 25 -59.91 -5.32 -54.75
C GLN A 25 -59.29 -6.02 -53.52
N GLY A 26 -59.94 -7.08 -53.02
CA GLY A 26 -59.48 -7.79 -51.84
C GLY A 26 -58.13 -8.48 -52.04
N ASP A 27 -57.81 -8.92 -53.26
CA ASP A 27 -56.53 -9.57 -53.56
C ASP A 27 -55.36 -8.56 -53.50
N ASP A 28 -55.58 -7.32 -53.93
CA ASP A 28 -54.61 -6.23 -53.80
C ASP A 28 -54.31 -5.90 -52.33
N HIS A 29 -55.35 -5.82 -51.50
CA HIS A 29 -55.18 -5.59 -50.05
C HIS A 29 -54.37 -6.73 -49.39
N LEU A 30 -54.65 -7.98 -49.75
CA LEU A 30 -53.90 -9.13 -49.25
C LEU A 30 -52.44 -9.13 -49.73
N ARG A 31 -52.17 -8.69 -50.96
CA ARG A 31 -50.80 -8.57 -51.48
C ARG A 31 -50.02 -7.45 -50.78
N LEU A 32 -50.69 -6.34 -50.47
CA LEU A 32 -50.11 -5.22 -49.72
C LEU A 32 -49.69 -5.65 -48.30
N ILE A 33 -50.59 -6.33 -47.56
CA ILE A 33 -50.29 -6.84 -46.22
C ILE A 33 -49.08 -7.79 -46.24
N LYS A 34 -49.05 -8.74 -47.19
CA LYS A 34 -47.92 -9.67 -47.34
C LYS A 34 -46.60 -8.94 -47.60
N SER A 35 -46.63 -7.93 -48.46
CA SER A 35 -45.47 -7.09 -48.77
C SER A 35 -44.99 -6.34 -47.53
N ALA A 36 -45.88 -5.67 -46.80
CA ALA A 36 -45.57 -4.93 -45.58
C ALA A 36 -44.96 -5.84 -44.50
N VAL A 37 -45.51 -7.05 -44.31
CA VAL A 37 -44.97 -8.03 -43.35
C VAL A 37 -43.56 -8.50 -43.76
N LYS A 38 -43.36 -8.84 -45.04
CA LYS A 38 -42.04 -9.28 -45.54
C LYS A 38 -40.98 -8.18 -45.50
N ASN A 39 -41.38 -6.92 -45.72
CA ASN A 39 -40.48 -5.76 -45.64
C ASN A 39 -40.13 -5.37 -44.20
N THR A 40 -41.06 -5.56 -43.25
CA THR A 40 -40.81 -5.27 -41.82
C THR A 40 -39.88 -6.31 -41.21
N PHE A 41 -39.97 -7.56 -41.67
CA PHE A 41 -39.14 -8.68 -41.19
C PHE A 41 -38.32 -9.31 -42.33
N PRO A 42 -37.39 -8.55 -42.96
CA PRO A 42 -36.70 -9.01 -44.18
C PRO A 42 -35.79 -10.21 -43.91
N ASN A 43 -35.31 -10.36 -42.68
CA ASN A 43 -34.37 -11.42 -42.28
C ASN A 43 -35.02 -12.58 -41.51
N VAL A 44 -36.35 -12.60 -41.37
CA VAL A 44 -37.07 -13.72 -40.74
C VAL A 44 -37.44 -14.73 -41.83
N THR A 45 -36.60 -15.75 -42.00
CA THR A 45 -36.75 -16.79 -43.03
C THR A 45 -37.33 -18.11 -42.51
N GLY A 46 -37.39 -18.28 -41.18
CA GLY A 46 -37.97 -19.42 -40.49
C GLY A 46 -39.20 -19.05 -39.63
N ALA A 47 -39.79 -20.04 -38.97
CA ALA A 47 -40.88 -19.81 -38.03
C ALA A 47 -40.39 -19.02 -36.80
N VAL A 48 -41.16 -18.02 -36.36
CA VAL A 48 -40.96 -17.37 -35.07
C VAL A 48 -41.54 -18.30 -34.00
N THR A 49 -40.69 -19.09 -33.35
CA THR A 49 -41.10 -20.03 -32.30
C THR A 49 -41.08 -19.42 -30.90
N ALA A 50 -40.51 -18.22 -30.74
CA ALA A 50 -40.53 -17.49 -29.49
C ALA A 50 -41.98 -17.19 -29.09
N THR A 51 -42.28 -17.37 -27.81
CA THR A 51 -43.53 -16.96 -27.20
C THR A 51 -43.62 -15.44 -27.16
N HIS A 52 -44.84 -14.91 -27.04
CA HIS A 52 -45.04 -13.46 -26.92
C HIS A 52 -44.37 -12.87 -25.68
N GLU A 53 -44.28 -13.63 -24.58
CA GLU A 53 -43.57 -13.22 -23.36
C GLU A 53 -42.07 -13.04 -23.62
N GLU A 54 -41.42 -13.99 -24.30
CA GLU A 54 -40.00 -13.92 -24.65
C GLU A 54 -39.68 -12.72 -25.57
N LEU A 55 -40.56 -12.43 -26.55
CA LEU A 55 -40.41 -11.28 -27.44
C LEU A 55 -40.58 -9.94 -26.70
N ASN A 56 -41.55 -9.86 -25.78
CA ASN A 56 -41.76 -8.67 -24.96
C ASN A 56 -40.55 -8.39 -24.06
N ASN A 57 -39.93 -9.45 -23.52
CA ASN A 57 -38.72 -9.33 -22.70
C ASN A 57 -37.47 -8.97 -23.52
N ALA A 58 -37.35 -9.48 -24.76
CA ALA A 58 -36.25 -9.10 -25.65
C ALA A 58 -36.30 -7.61 -26.03
N ALA A 59 -37.50 -7.04 -26.16
CA ALA A 59 -37.70 -5.60 -26.37
C ALA A 59 -37.31 -4.75 -25.15
N ALA A 60 -37.33 -5.33 -23.94
CA ALA A 60 -36.88 -4.69 -22.70
C ALA A 60 -35.35 -4.72 -22.53
N GLY A 61 -34.60 -5.22 -23.53
CA GLY A 61 -33.14 -5.41 -23.46
C GLY A 61 -32.78 -6.83 -23.04
N PHE A 62 -31.62 -7.32 -23.48
CA PHE A 62 -31.12 -8.68 -23.23
C PHE A 62 -30.90 -8.96 -21.72
N THR A 63 -31.99 -9.21 -20.99
CA THR A 63 -31.98 -9.61 -19.57
C THR A 63 -31.78 -11.11 -19.39
N SER A 64 -31.91 -11.91 -20.46
CA SER A 64 -31.82 -13.38 -20.42
C SER A 64 -30.43 -13.96 -20.14
N ALA A 65 -29.41 -13.11 -19.89
CA ALA A 65 -28.08 -13.53 -19.44
C ALA A 65 -27.66 -12.85 -18.13
N LEU A 66 -28.58 -12.21 -17.40
CA LEU A 66 -28.28 -11.49 -16.16
C LEU A 66 -28.83 -12.27 -14.96
N PHE A 67 -27.96 -12.68 -14.05
CA PHE A 67 -28.41 -13.19 -12.77
C PHE A 67 -28.76 -12.03 -11.84
N LEU A 68 -29.84 -12.16 -11.08
CA LEU A 68 -30.11 -11.20 -10.01
C LEU A 68 -28.93 -11.20 -9.02
N ASN A 69 -28.47 -10.01 -8.63
CA ASN A 69 -27.28 -9.78 -7.81
C ASN A 69 -25.95 -10.14 -8.49
N GLU A 70 -25.91 -10.23 -9.82
CA GLU A 70 -24.66 -10.38 -10.57
C GLU A 70 -23.82 -9.10 -10.47
N VAL A 71 -22.53 -9.26 -10.15
CA VAL A 71 -21.56 -8.15 -10.10
C VAL A 71 -20.64 -8.20 -11.31
N ARG A 72 -20.46 -7.06 -12.00
CA ARG A 72 -19.52 -6.90 -13.10
C ARG A 72 -18.55 -5.75 -12.86
N MET A 73 -17.39 -5.83 -13.51
CA MET A 73 -16.48 -4.70 -13.64
C MET A 73 -16.94 -3.78 -14.77
N TYR A 74 -16.95 -2.47 -14.52
CA TYR A 74 -17.43 -1.44 -15.43
C TYR A 74 -16.46 -0.26 -15.48
N TYR A 75 -16.11 0.17 -16.69
CA TYR A 75 -15.14 1.25 -16.94
C TYR A 75 -15.78 2.59 -17.32
N GLY A 76 -17.09 2.61 -17.63
CA GLY A 76 -17.80 3.82 -18.07
C GLY A 76 -18.26 4.72 -16.93
N ASP A 77 -18.99 5.77 -17.27
CA ASP A 77 -19.61 6.68 -16.30
C ASP A 77 -20.76 5.98 -15.56
N PRO A 78 -20.74 5.92 -14.21
CA PRO A 78 -21.86 5.39 -13.43
C PRO A 78 -23.21 6.05 -13.70
N GLY A 79 -23.24 7.27 -14.23
CA GLY A 79 -24.47 7.95 -14.63
C GLY A 79 -25.17 7.33 -15.84
N ASP A 80 -24.44 6.56 -16.66
CA ASP A 80 -24.93 5.94 -17.91
C ASP A 80 -25.31 4.46 -17.73
N LEU A 81 -25.50 4.01 -16.49
CA LEU A 81 -25.84 2.61 -16.23
C LEU A 81 -27.23 2.26 -16.79
N PRO A 82 -27.38 1.10 -17.47
CA PRO A 82 -28.68 0.63 -17.90
C PRO A 82 -29.65 0.43 -16.72
N ALA A 83 -30.96 0.51 -16.99
CA ALA A 83 -31.98 0.28 -15.98
C ALA A 83 -31.76 -1.05 -15.23
N GLY A 84 -31.92 -1.02 -13.91
CA GLY A 84 -31.70 -2.16 -13.02
C GLY A 84 -30.23 -2.42 -12.64
N TRP A 85 -29.27 -1.63 -13.13
CA TRP A 85 -27.88 -1.67 -12.70
C TRP A 85 -27.56 -0.53 -11.74
N HIS A 86 -26.82 -0.85 -10.68
CA HIS A 86 -26.39 0.12 -9.68
C HIS A 86 -24.90 -0.06 -9.36
N VAL A 87 -24.23 1.02 -8.98
CA VAL A 87 -22.87 0.92 -8.42
C VAL A 87 -22.93 0.16 -7.09
N CYS A 88 -21.96 -0.71 -6.86
CA CYS A 88 -21.75 -1.39 -5.57
C CYS A 88 -21.17 -0.42 -4.54
N ASP A 89 -22.01 0.47 -4.01
CA ASP A 89 -21.66 1.52 -3.04
C ASP A 89 -22.38 1.39 -1.69
N GLY A 90 -23.11 0.28 -1.49
CA GLY A 90 -23.91 0.04 -0.29
C GLY A 90 -25.35 0.57 -0.38
N THR A 91 -25.72 1.23 -1.47
CA THR A 91 -27.08 1.71 -1.73
C THR A 91 -27.82 0.77 -2.69
N ASN A 92 -29.15 0.94 -2.81
CA ASN A 92 -29.99 0.17 -3.73
C ASN A 92 -29.89 -1.36 -3.56
N GLY A 93 -29.59 -1.83 -2.34
CA GLY A 93 -29.43 -3.26 -2.04
C GLY A 93 -28.10 -3.87 -2.50
N THR A 94 -27.17 -3.07 -3.02
CA THR A 94 -25.83 -3.51 -3.42
C THR A 94 -24.87 -3.58 -2.21
N PRO A 95 -23.85 -4.46 -2.23
CA PRO A 95 -22.73 -4.38 -1.29
C PRO A 95 -21.85 -3.15 -1.60
N ASP A 96 -21.14 -2.60 -0.61
CA ASP A 96 -20.12 -1.58 -0.86
C ASP A 96 -18.79 -2.26 -1.22
N LEU A 97 -18.39 -2.16 -2.49
CA LEU A 97 -17.16 -2.74 -3.04
C LEU A 97 -16.12 -1.68 -3.41
N ARG A 98 -16.35 -0.41 -3.07
CA ARG A 98 -15.42 0.67 -3.40
C ARG A 98 -14.11 0.49 -2.64
N ASN A 99 -12.99 0.67 -3.34
CA ASN A 99 -11.63 0.45 -2.80
C ASN A 99 -11.37 -0.98 -2.31
N LEU A 100 -12.17 -1.97 -2.73
CA LEU A 100 -11.99 -3.38 -2.40
C LEU A 100 -11.58 -4.18 -3.63
N VAL A 101 -10.86 -5.27 -3.39
CA VAL A 101 -10.59 -6.32 -4.39
C VAL A 101 -11.41 -7.54 -4.01
N PRO A 102 -12.27 -8.08 -4.90
CA PRO A 102 -13.08 -9.25 -4.59
C PRO A 102 -12.24 -10.49 -4.26
N ILE A 103 -12.66 -11.23 -3.25
CA ILE A 103 -12.13 -12.55 -2.90
C ILE A 103 -13.27 -13.56 -3.04
N GLY A 104 -12.98 -14.73 -3.59
CA GLY A 104 -13.97 -15.80 -3.71
C GLY A 104 -14.48 -16.23 -2.35
N ALA A 105 -15.80 -16.21 -2.16
CA ALA A 105 -16.43 -16.70 -0.95
C ALA A 105 -16.21 -18.22 -0.78
N GLY A 106 -16.01 -18.66 0.45
CA GLY A 106 -15.73 -20.05 0.78
C GLY A 106 -15.72 -20.29 2.30
N SER A 107 -15.09 -21.38 2.74
CA SER A 107 -15.02 -21.72 4.17
C SER A 107 -14.15 -20.76 4.98
N THR A 108 -13.17 -20.11 4.36
CA THR A 108 -12.26 -19.14 5.02
C THR A 108 -12.87 -17.74 5.09
N TYR A 109 -13.52 -17.30 4.01
CA TYR A 109 -14.14 -15.99 3.91
C TYR A 109 -15.59 -16.17 3.49
N THR A 110 -16.51 -15.88 4.41
CA THR A 110 -17.94 -16.04 4.16
C THR A 110 -18.43 -14.96 3.19
N LEU A 111 -19.54 -15.24 2.48
CA LEU A 111 -20.11 -14.30 1.53
C LEU A 111 -20.44 -12.95 2.21
N GLY A 112 -19.94 -11.85 1.64
CA GLY A 112 -20.15 -10.50 2.17
C GLY A 112 -19.23 -10.11 3.32
N GLN A 113 -18.31 -10.99 3.75
CA GLN A 113 -17.33 -10.66 4.78
C GLN A 113 -16.27 -9.69 4.22
N SER A 114 -16.16 -8.50 4.82
CA SER A 114 -15.04 -7.60 4.56
C SER A 114 -13.80 -8.10 5.31
N VAL A 115 -12.69 -8.24 4.60
CA VAL A 115 -11.39 -8.64 5.15
C VAL A 115 -10.27 -7.75 4.59
N GLY A 116 -9.13 -7.76 5.26
CA GLY A 116 -7.99 -6.91 4.92
C GLY A 116 -8.08 -5.52 5.56
N SER A 117 -7.05 -4.71 5.30
CA SER A 117 -6.93 -3.33 5.77
C SER A 117 -6.37 -2.49 4.62
N ALA A 118 -6.89 -1.27 4.45
CA ALA A 118 -6.31 -0.29 3.53
C ALA A 118 -4.88 0.11 3.93
N ASN A 119 -4.52 -0.10 5.21
CA ASN A 119 -3.18 0.10 5.73
C ASN A 119 -2.66 -1.22 6.33
N PRO A 120 -2.15 -2.16 5.51
CA PRO A 120 -1.62 -3.41 6.01
C PRO A 120 -0.33 -3.14 6.80
N THR A 121 -0.38 -3.32 8.11
CA THR A 121 0.80 -3.30 8.97
C THR A 121 1.42 -4.70 8.97
N THR A 122 2.72 -4.81 8.67
CA THR A 122 3.43 -6.10 8.68
C THR A 122 3.91 -6.53 10.07
N SER A 123 3.57 -5.79 11.13
CA SER A 123 4.07 -6.10 12.46
C SER A 123 3.29 -7.25 13.08
N SER A 124 3.87 -8.45 13.02
CA SER A 124 3.91 -9.27 14.22
C SER A 124 4.68 -8.48 15.28
N THR A 125 4.33 -8.65 16.54
CA THR A 125 5.03 -8.16 17.72
C THR A 125 6.43 -8.77 17.85
N SER A 126 7.31 -8.64 16.86
CA SER A 126 8.73 -8.86 17.03
C SER A 126 9.31 -7.57 17.61
N GLY A 127 9.15 -7.45 18.94
CA GLY A 127 9.86 -6.48 19.77
C GLY A 127 11.36 -6.74 19.71
N GLY A 128 11.97 -6.37 18.59
CA GLY A 128 13.41 -6.34 18.46
C GLY A 128 13.94 -5.24 19.36
N THR A 129 14.70 -5.62 20.38
CA THR A 129 15.55 -4.66 21.08
C THR A 129 16.66 -4.26 20.11
N PRO A 130 16.78 -2.98 19.71
CA PRO A 130 17.88 -2.55 18.87
C PRO A 130 19.16 -2.75 19.69
N ALA A 131 20.03 -3.59 19.16
CA ALA A 131 21.34 -3.86 19.70
C ALA A 131 22.37 -3.67 18.59
N GLY A 132 23.51 -3.07 18.95
CA GLY A 132 24.59 -2.83 18.02
C GLY A 132 25.91 -2.70 18.74
N THR A 133 26.98 -2.79 17.95
CA THR A 133 28.34 -2.60 18.42
C THR A 133 28.77 -1.19 18.09
N VAL A 134 29.22 -0.44 19.09
CA VAL A 134 29.92 0.82 18.84
C VAL A 134 31.34 0.47 18.39
N GLY A 135 31.82 1.08 17.31
CA GLY A 135 33.20 0.90 16.84
C GLY A 135 34.21 1.12 17.98
N GLY A 136 35.27 0.32 18.01
CA GLY A 136 36.26 0.38 19.08
C GLY A 136 36.85 1.78 19.23
N THR A 137 36.93 2.26 20.48
CA THR A 137 37.51 3.58 20.77
C THR A 137 38.85 3.40 21.46
N ALA A 138 39.92 3.91 20.85
CA ALA A 138 41.19 4.13 21.52
C ALA A 138 41.17 5.52 22.14
N LEU A 139 41.44 5.63 23.45
CA LEU A 139 41.46 6.93 24.11
C LEU A 139 42.64 7.77 23.61
N THR A 140 42.32 8.98 23.16
CA THR A 140 43.29 10.01 22.81
C THR A 140 43.53 10.92 24.03
N LYS A 141 44.65 11.66 24.00
CA LYS A 141 44.98 12.65 25.05
C LYS A 141 43.87 13.68 25.28
N ALA A 142 43.11 14.03 24.25
CA ALA A 142 41.99 14.98 24.35
C ALA A 142 40.78 14.42 25.13
N GLN A 143 40.69 13.10 25.31
CA GLN A 143 39.59 12.42 26.00
C GLN A 143 39.88 12.11 27.47
N LEU A 144 41.08 12.44 27.98
CA LEU A 144 41.45 12.25 29.38
C LEU A 144 41.26 13.56 30.17
N PRO A 145 40.52 13.55 31.29
CA PRO A 145 40.47 14.69 32.21
C PRO A 145 41.87 15.10 32.70
N VAL A 146 42.02 16.38 33.08
CA VAL A 146 43.25 16.86 33.71
C VAL A 146 43.52 16.04 34.97
N HIS A 147 44.73 15.51 35.07
CA HIS A 147 45.22 14.78 36.22
C HIS A 147 46.71 15.05 36.42
N ASP A 148 47.18 14.96 37.66
CA ASP A 148 48.56 15.24 38.05
C ASP A 148 49.35 13.93 38.22
N HIS A 149 50.63 13.96 37.85
CA HIS A 149 51.58 12.87 38.11
C HIS A 149 52.69 13.36 39.02
N PHE A 150 52.94 12.63 40.11
CA PHE A 150 54.14 12.81 40.92
C PHE A 150 55.23 11.93 40.33
N THR A 151 56.21 12.56 39.70
CA THR A 151 57.30 11.88 39.01
C THR A 151 58.61 12.12 39.73
N VAL A 152 59.60 11.26 39.50
CA VAL A 152 60.95 11.37 40.05
C VAL A 152 61.91 11.60 38.89
N ALA A 153 62.72 12.66 38.95
CA ALA A 153 63.80 12.85 37.99
C ALA A 153 65.06 12.18 38.55
N ASP A 154 65.74 11.36 37.75
CA ASP A 154 67.06 10.82 38.11
C ASP A 154 68.15 11.87 37.85
N VAL A 155 68.10 12.96 38.60
CA VAL A 155 69.04 14.07 38.51
C VAL A 155 69.33 14.61 39.91
N GLU A 156 70.56 15.06 40.12
CA GLU A 156 70.94 15.80 41.31
C GLU A 156 70.49 17.27 41.14
N SER A 157 69.74 17.82 42.10
CA SER A 157 69.29 19.21 42.07
C SER A 157 69.42 19.83 43.44
N THR A 158 69.84 21.09 43.51
CA THR A 158 69.87 21.90 44.73
C THR A 158 68.69 22.87 44.83
N ASN A 159 67.77 22.86 43.87
CA ASN A 159 66.66 23.81 43.80
C ASN A 159 65.57 23.49 44.82
N GLU A 160 65.00 24.54 45.43
CA GLU A 160 63.83 24.45 46.30
C GLU A 160 62.57 23.97 45.53
N VAL A 161 61.62 23.39 46.26
CA VAL A 161 60.35 22.89 45.72
C VAL A 161 59.57 24.05 45.08
N ASN A 162 59.21 23.95 43.80
CA ASN A 162 58.42 24.92 43.05
C ASN A 162 57.22 24.27 42.32
N ALA A 163 56.44 25.05 41.56
CA ALA A 163 55.20 24.57 40.91
C ALA A 163 55.39 23.43 39.86
N SER A 164 56.64 23.07 39.50
CA SER A 164 56.96 22.03 38.51
C SER A 164 57.76 20.85 39.13
N THR A 165 57.55 20.55 40.42
CA THR A 165 58.41 19.60 41.16
C THR A 165 58.28 18.14 40.77
N SER A 166 59.44 17.49 40.60
CA SER A 166 59.62 16.04 40.62
C SER A 166 60.61 15.68 41.73
N VAL A 167 60.44 14.55 42.42
CA VAL A 167 61.39 14.11 43.46
C VAL A 167 62.77 13.89 42.81
N ALA A 168 63.85 14.38 43.41
CA ALA A 168 65.20 14.23 42.88
C ALA A 168 66.06 13.49 43.91
N LYS A 169 67.06 12.73 43.46
CA LYS A 169 68.04 12.13 44.37
C LYS A 169 68.95 13.24 44.88
N PHE A 170 69.34 13.16 46.15
CA PHE A 170 70.31 14.06 46.76
C PHE A 170 71.49 13.20 47.24
N ASN A 171 72.62 13.26 46.55
CA ASN A 171 73.85 12.58 46.97
C ASN A 171 74.56 13.39 48.06
N ASP A 172 74.15 13.18 49.31
CA ASP A 172 75.01 13.53 50.44
C ASP A 172 75.97 12.36 50.73
N THR A 173 77.19 12.45 50.20
CA THR A 173 78.22 11.44 50.43
C THR A 173 78.85 11.50 51.82
N SER A 174 78.40 12.42 52.70
CA SER A 174 79.01 12.63 54.01
C SER A 174 78.59 11.59 55.09
N LEU A 175 77.49 10.86 54.90
CA LEU A 175 76.96 9.92 55.91
C LEU A 175 76.70 8.49 55.41
N GLY A 176 77.03 8.17 54.16
CA GLY A 176 76.99 6.81 53.62
C GLY A 176 75.59 6.20 53.42
N ASP A 177 74.52 7.00 53.54
CA ASP A 177 73.13 6.55 53.37
C ASP A 177 72.43 7.33 52.24
N LEU A 178 71.66 6.64 51.40
CA LEU A 178 70.96 7.26 50.26
C LEU A 178 69.70 7.98 50.75
N GLN A 179 69.76 9.30 50.94
CA GLN A 179 68.60 10.09 51.35
C GLN A 179 67.81 10.60 50.14
N TYR A 180 66.51 10.24 50.06
CA TYR A 180 65.58 10.80 49.07
C TYR A 180 64.93 12.07 49.64
N LYS A 181 65.16 13.22 49.02
CA LYS A 181 64.58 14.52 49.42
C LYS A 181 63.72 15.09 48.29
N LEU A 182 62.57 15.68 48.62
CA LEU A 182 61.72 16.37 47.64
C LEU A 182 62.41 17.68 47.22
N MET A 183 62.83 17.79 45.96
CA MET A 183 63.51 18.98 45.41
C MET A 183 62.88 19.39 44.07
N GLY A 184 63.10 20.60 43.58
CA GLY A 184 62.60 21.04 42.27
C GLY A 184 63.54 20.64 41.12
N SER A 185 63.01 20.34 39.93
CA SER A 185 63.81 20.07 38.72
C SER A 185 63.18 20.73 37.49
N ALA A 186 64.00 21.27 36.60
CA ALA A 186 63.55 21.92 35.35
C ALA A 186 63.57 20.98 34.13
N ILE A 187 64.06 19.75 34.29
CA ILE A 187 64.09 18.74 33.23
C ILE A 187 62.89 17.79 33.34
N THR A 188 62.43 17.27 32.19
CA THR A 188 61.34 16.30 32.16
C THR A 188 61.73 15.04 32.94
N PRO A 189 60.90 14.56 33.87
CA PRO A 189 61.16 13.36 34.64
C PRO A 189 61.38 12.13 33.75
N THR A 190 62.40 11.34 34.07
CA THR A 190 62.82 10.15 33.30
C THR A 190 62.49 8.83 34.00
N LEU A 191 62.16 8.84 35.30
CA LEU A 191 61.76 7.67 36.08
C LEU A 191 60.31 7.80 36.57
N GLY A 192 59.58 6.67 36.56
CA GLY A 192 58.18 6.64 37.01
C GLY A 192 57.20 7.34 36.08
N LEU A 193 57.58 7.61 34.83
CA LEU A 193 56.67 8.17 33.82
C LEU A 193 55.63 7.11 33.45
N SER A 194 54.34 7.37 33.74
CA SER A 194 53.27 6.65 33.05
C SER A 194 53.13 7.19 31.63
N SER A 195 52.90 6.34 30.64
CA SER A 195 52.71 6.76 29.24
C SER A 195 51.64 7.87 29.12
N PRO A 196 51.83 8.87 28.24
CA PRO A 196 50.87 9.98 28.06
C PRO A 196 49.52 9.55 27.46
N VAL A 197 49.43 8.29 27.04
CA VAL A 197 48.22 7.56 26.63
C VAL A 197 48.30 6.14 27.20
N GLY A 198 47.19 5.43 27.33
CA GLY A 198 47.23 3.98 27.63
C GLY A 198 47.98 3.18 26.55
N SER A 199 47.95 1.85 26.60
CA SER A 199 48.58 0.96 25.59
C SER A 199 48.04 1.15 24.16
N GLY A 200 46.96 1.94 23.99
CA GLY A 200 46.31 2.17 22.70
C GLY A 200 45.32 1.06 22.32
N ASP A 201 45.12 0.09 23.21
CA ASP A 201 44.19 -1.01 22.97
C ASP A 201 42.75 -0.48 22.87
N THR A 202 42.12 -0.77 21.73
CA THR A 202 40.70 -0.50 21.56
C THR A 202 39.91 -1.53 22.35
N HIS A 203 38.89 -1.09 23.08
CA HIS A 203 37.84 -1.99 23.54
C HIS A 203 36.52 -1.62 22.86
N THR A 204 35.62 -2.59 22.79
CA THR A 204 34.30 -2.42 22.21
C THR A 204 33.29 -2.14 23.30
N HIS A 205 32.32 -1.28 22.99
CA HIS A 205 31.13 -1.10 23.80
C HIS A 205 29.94 -1.70 23.06
N THR A 206 29.06 -2.36 23.80
CA THR A 206 27.72 -2.68 23.32
C THR A 206 26.77 -1.60 23.79
N PHE A 207 25.76 -1.28 22.98
CA PHE A 207 24.58 -0.59 23.47
C PHE A 207 23.38 -1.52 23.33
N THR A 208 22.48 -1.40 24.29
CA THR A 208 21.15 -2.03 24.24
C THR A 208 20.14 -0.91 24.43
N GLY A 209 19.24 -0.74 23.47
CA GLY A 209 18.10 0.15 23.64
C GLY A 209 17.01 -0.53 24.48
N ASN A 210 15.94 0.20 24.79
CA ASN A 210 14.70 -0.43 25.26
C ASN A 210 13.99 -1.08 24.06
N ALA A 211 13.12 -2.06 24.32
CA ALA A 211 12.24 -2.58 23.28
C ALA A 211 11.50 -1.42 22.61
N LEU A 212 11.52 -1.37 21.27
CA LEU A 212 10.72 -0.39 20.51
C LEU A 212 9.23 -0.76 20.65
N SER A 213 8.64 -0.38 21.77
CA SER A 213 7.22 -0.53 22.03
C SER A 213 6.45 0.43 21.10
N GLY A 214 5.59 -0.14 20.25
CA GLY A 214 4.65 0.64 19.43
C GLY A 214 5.20 1.18 18.11
N HIS A 215 6.29 0.64 17.57
CA HIS A 215 6.72 1.01 16.22
C HIS A 215 6.06 0.11 15.17
N THR A 216 5.63 0.70 14.06
CA THR A 216 4.97 -0.01 12.95
C THR A 216 5.71 0.25 11.66
N HIS A 217 5.90 -0.79 10.87
CA HIS A 217 6.30 -0.67 9.48
C HIS A 217 5.05 -0.80 8.60
N THR A 218 4.84 0.18 7.74
CA THR A 218 3.83 0.13 6.69
C THR A 218 4.53 -0.24 5.40
N VAL A 219 4.15 -1.37 4.81
CA VAL A 219 4.66 -1.77 3.50
C VAL A 219 3.47 -1.78 2.55
N SER A 220 3.54 -1.00 1.48
CA SER A 220 2.55 -1.11 0.42
C SER A 220 2.84 -2.36 -0.40
N ALA A 221 2.03 -3.39 -0.20
CA ALA A 221 2.03 -4.60 -1.04
C ALA A 221 1.04 -4.48 -2.21
N LEU A 222 0.55 -3.26 -2.51
CA LEU A 222 -0.42 -3.06 -3.58
C LEU A 222 0.27 -3.32 -4.93
N GLN A 223 -0.21 -4.32 -5.64
CA GLN A 223 0.21 -4.61 -7.00
C GLN A 223 -0.27 -3.50 -7.95
N PRO A 224 0.43 -3.23 -9.07
CA PRO A 224 -0.09 -2.32 -10.10
C PRO A 224 -1.51 -2.74 -10.52
N ALA A 225 -2.48 -1.84 -10.33
CA ALA A 225 -3.89 -2.12 -10.56
C ALA A 225 -4.58 -0.91 -11.19
N LEU A 226 -5.63 -1.18 -11.97
CA LEU A 226 -6.55 -0.17 -12.53
C LEU A 226 -7.88 -0.27 -11.78
N ALA A 227 -8.37 0.85 -11.26
CA ALA A 227 -9.66 0.91 -10.59
C ALA A 227 -10.80 0.93 -11.62
N LEU A 228 -11.73 -0.03 -11.51
CA LEU A 228 -13.00 -0.05 -12.24
C LEU A 228 -14.15 0.02 -11.23
N HIS A 229 -15.31 0.47 -11.68
CA HIS A 229 -16.52 0.36 -10.88
C HIS A 229 -16.96 -1.11 -10.80
N PHE A 230 -17.41 -1.53 -9.62
CA PHE A 230 -18.26 -2.71 -9.51
C PHE A 230 -19.70 -2.27 -9.63
N VAL A 231 -20.46 -2.93 -10.50
CA VAL A 231 -21.88 -2.68 -10.71
C VAL A 231 -22.66 -3.96 -10.53
N MET A 232 -23.83 -3.87 -9.92
CA MET A 232 -24.71 -5.00 -9.63
C MET A 232 -26.06 -4.83 -10.31
N TYR A 233 -26.55 -5.91 -10.93
CA TYR A 233 -27.91 -5.96 -11.44
C TYR A 233 -28.89 -6.34 -10.32
N THR A 234 -29.82 -5.45 -9.98
CA THR A 234 -30.81 -5.65 -8.92
C THR A 234 -32.22 -5.88 -9.46
N GLY A 235 -32.37 -6.01 -10.77
CA GLY A 235 -33.69 -6.13 -11.43
C GLY A 235 -34.33 -4.77 -11.73
N VAL A 236 -35.40 -4.82 -12.52
CA VAL A 236 -36.24 -3.66 -12.88
C VAL A 236 -37.53 -3.68 -12.07
#